data_AF-A0A3M4ULP0-F1
#
_entry.id   AF-A0A3M4ULP0-F1
#
_cell.length_a   1.000
_cell.length_b   1.000
_cell.length_c   1.000
_cell.angle_alpha   90.00
_cell.angle_beta   90.00
_cell.angle_gamma   90.00
#
_symmetry.space_group_name_H-M   'P 1'
#
loop_
_entity.id
_entity.type
_entity.pdbx_description
1 polymer ?
#
loop_
_entity_poly.entity_id
_entity_poly.type
_entity_poly.pdbx_seq_one_letter_code
_entity_poly.pdbx_strand_id
1 'polypeptide(L)'
;MKLPLLDDLIDEQLNVYEASLKENLFVLGPPGSGKTTMAVHRIKRLLSIGSSALLLTKNRMLAALAGQLGDNSFTTLTMNSFITSEFYRRFGRNAPEPKPFMYDWQEIMNEYEKAKITPALGKL
;
A
#
# COMPACT_ATOMS: atom_id res chain seq x y z
N MET A 1 7.26 16.78 -8.78
CA MET A 1 8.43 16.41 -7.95
C MET A 1 9.02 15.15 -8.57
N LYS A 2 10.34 15.05 -8.75
CA LYS A 2 10.96 13.86 -9.34
C LYS A 2 11.41 12.92 -8.23
N LEU A 3 11.30 11.62 -8.49
CA LEU A 3 11.89 10.60 -7.63
C LEU A 3 13.43 10.74 -7.75
N PRO A 4 14.19 10.81 -6.63
CA PRO A 4 15.64 10.86 -6.67
C PRO A 4 16.22 9.60 -7.33
N LEU A 5 17.45 9.69 -7.82
CA LEU A 5 18.16 8.53 -8.34
C LEU A 5 18.63 7.65 -7.18
N LEU A 6 18.94 6.38 -7.46
CA LEU A 6 19.45 5.48 -6.42
C LEU A 6 20.79 5.97 -5.87
N ASP A 7 21.62 6.59 -6.70
CA ASP A 7 22.92 7.16 -6.31
C ASP A 7 22.78 8.41 -5.42
N ASP A 8 21.59 9.00 -5.33
CA ASP A 8 21.29 10.15 -4.46
C ASP A 8 20.84 9.70 -3.06
N LEU A 9 20.69 8.40 -2.81
CA LEU A 9 20.22 7.87 -1.53
C LEU A 9 21.34 7.89 -0.48
N ILE A 10 21.00 8.34 0.72
CA ILE A 10 21.88 8.19 1.90
C ILE A 10 21.86 6.74 2.40
N ASP A 11 22.87 6.36 3.19
CA ASP A 11 23.06 4.99 3.68
C ASP A 11 21.79 4.42 4.36
N GLU A 12 21.08 5.19 5.18
CA GLU A 12 19.86 4.74 5.84
C GLU A 12 18.73 4.44 4.84
N GLN A 13 18.63 5.22 3.77
CA GLN A 13 17.65 5.02 2.71
C GLN A 13 18.03 3.83 1.83
N LEU A 14 19.33 3.65 1.57
CA LEU A 14 19.85 2.50 0.84
C LEU A 14 19.59 1.19 1.59
N ASN A 15 19.80 1.16 2.91
CA ASN A 15 19.45 0.02 3.76
C ASN A 15 17.97 -0.36 3.64
N VAL A 16 17.07 0.64 3.64
CA VAL A 16 15.64 0.42 3.40
C VAL A 16 15.38 -0.08 1.99
N TYR A 17 16.07 0.43 0.97
CA TYR A 17 15.90 -0.03 -0.40
C TYR A 17 16.34 -1.48 -0.59
N GLU A 18 17.50 -1.84 -0.04
CA GLU A 18 18.16 -3.14 -0.23
C GLU A 18 17.53 -4.26 0.58
N ALA A 19 16.93 -3.95 1.74
CA ALA A 19 16.24 -4.91 2.59
C ALA A 19 15.33 -5.87 1.80
N SER A 20 15.27 -7.13 2.26
CA SER A 20 14.54 -8.21 1.60
C SER A 20 13.14 -7.79 1.17
N LEU A 21 12.74 -8.19 -0.05
CA LEU A 21 11.39 -7.98 -0.57
C LEU A 21 10.41 -9.09 -0.15
N LYS A 22 10.92 -10.17 0.44
CA LYS A 22 10.10 -11.33 0.87
C LYS A 22 9.71 -11.27 2.35
N GLU A 23 10.22 -10.28 3.07
CA GLU A 23 10.03 -10.13 4.51
C GLU A 23 9.29 -8.83 4.81
N ASN A 24 8.61 -8.82 5.97
CA ASN A 24 7.95 -7.62 6.46
C ASN A 24 9.01 -6.61 6.94
N LEU A 25 8.92 -5.38 6.44
CA LEU A 25 9.84 -4.29 6.82
C LEU A 25 9.04 -3.16 7.46
N PHE A 26 9.42 -2.79 8.68
CA PHE A 26 8.88 -1.60 9.36
C PHE A 26 9.94 -0.49 9.36
N VAL A 27 9.60 0.66 8.76
CA VAL A 27 10.53 1.79 8.59
C VAL A 27 10.08 2.96 9.46
N LEU A 28 10.91 3.32 10.43
CA LEU A 28 10.75 4.50 11.27
C LEU A 28 11.68 5.61 10.81
N GLY A 29 11.22 6.86 10.89
CA GLY A 29 12.07 8.02 10.63
C GLY A 29 11.33 9.34 10.83
N PRO A 30 12.04 10.44 11.07
CA PRO A 30 11.43 11.75 11.30
C PRO A 30 10.68 12.27 10.06
N PRO A 31 9.77 13.24 10.21
CA PRO A 31 9.18 13.94 9.06
C PRO A 31 10.26 14.44 8.10
N GLY A 32 10.04 14.32 6.80
CA GLY A 32 11.02 14.74 5.78
C GLY A 32 12.15 13.74 5.46
N SER A 33 12.27 12.62 6.18
CA SER A 33 13.36 11.63 5.97
C SER A 33 13.29 10.81 4.67
N GLY A 34 12.38 11.12 3.74
CA GLY A 34 12.24 10.39 2.48
C GLY A 34 11.46 9.07 2.53
N LYS A 35 10.69 8.77 3.59
CA LYS A 35 9.92 7.50 3.70
C LYS A 35 8.98 7.24 2.51
N THR A 36 8.26 8.25 2.03
CA THR A 36 7.37 8.11 0.88
C THR A 36 8.17 7.81 -0.40
N THR A 37 9.29 8.49 -0.59
CA THR A 37 10.24 8.21 -1.67
C THR A 37 10.72 6.76 -1.62
N MET A 38 11.08 6.26 -0.43
CA MET A 38 11.50 4.86 -0.27
C MET A 38 10.40 3.86 -0.53
N ALA A 39 9.15 4.16 -0.14
CA ALA A 39 8.01 3.32 -0.47
C ALA A 39 7.83 3.22 -2.00
N VAL A 40 8.00 4.33 -2.74
CA VAL A 40 7.93 4.36 -4.21
C VAL A 40 9.09 3.59 -4.86
N HIS A 41 10.32 3.71 -4.37
CA HIS A 41 11.43 2.90 -4.87
C HIS A 41 11.23 1.41 -4.62
N ARG A 42 10.79 1.03 -3.40
CA ARG A 42 10.55 -0.38 -3.06
C ARG A 42 9.43 -0.99 -3.88
N ILE A 43 8.33 -0.28 -4.11
CA ILE A 43 7.26 -0.80 -4.98
C ILE A 43 7.72 -0.94 -6.43
N LYS A 44 8.50 0.01 -6.98
CA LYS A 44 9.13 -0.13 -8.30
C LYS A 44 10.04 -1.37 -8.37
N ARG A 45 10.81 -1.65 -7.31
CA ARG A 45 11.66 -2.86 -7.20
C ARG A 45 10.82 -4.16 -7.12
N LEU A 46 9.68 -4.15 -6.44
CA LEU A 46 8.75 -5.29 -6.44
C LEU A 46 8.18 -5.57 -7.84
N LEU A 47 7.77 -4.53 -8.54
CA LEU A 47 7.24 -4.65 -9.90
C LEU A 47 8.31 -5.13 -10.89
N SER A 48 9.56 -4.68 -10.73
CA SER A 48 10.66 -5.08 -11.62
C SER A 48 11.01 -6.57 -11.53
N ILE A 49 10.67 -7.23 -10.41
CA ILE A 49 10.81 -8.69 -10.25
C ILE A 49 9.52 -9.45 -10.59
N GLY A 50 8.55 -8.80 -11.24
CA GLY A 50 7.30 -9.41 -11.67
C GLY A 50 6.25 -9.60 -10.57
N SER A 51 6.41 -8.96 -9.41
CA SER A 51 5.41 -9.03 -8.33
C SER A 51 4.28 -8.03 -8.55
N SER A 52 3.06 -8.41 -8.20
CA SER A 52 1.93 -7.49 -8.02
C SER A 52 2.15 -6.66 -6.76
N ALA A 53 1.94 -5.34 -6.82
CA ALA A 53 2.06 -4.49 -5.64
C ALA A 53 1.07 -3.32 -5.64
N LEU A 54 0.65 -2.93 -4.43
CA LEU A 54 -0.29 -1.84 -4.17
C LEU A 54 0.30 -0.92 -3.10
N LEU A 55 0.25 0.39 -3.32
CA LEU A 55 0.65 1.37 -2.32
C LEU A 55 -0.58 1.97 -1.62
N LEU A 56 -0.72 1.70 -0.33
CA LEU A 56 -1.77 2.27 0.51
C LEU A 56 -1.25 3.48 1.30
N THR A 57 -2.03 4.56 1.31
CA THR A 57 -1.68 5.80 2.01
C THR A 57 -2.84 6.29 2.89
N LYS A 58 -2.54 7.19 3.83
CA LYS A 58 -3.55 7.72 4.77
C LYS A 58 -4.60 8.62 4.09
N ASN A 59 -4.22 9.40 3.08
CA ASN A 59 -5.09 10.41 2.49
C ASN A 59 -4.86 10.56 0.98
N ARG A 60 -5.81 11.22 0.30
CA ARG A 60 -5.81 11.37 -1.15
C ARG A 60 -4.61 12.16 -1.69
N MET A 61 -4.13 13.15 -0.95
CA MET A 61 -2.97 13.96 -1.34
C MET A 61 -1.70 13.10 -1.39
N LEU A 62 -1.46 12.27 -0.37
CA LEU A 62 -0.34 11.33 -0.33
C LEU A 62 -0.47 10.26 -1.43
N ALA A 63 -1.68 9.77 -1.69
CA ALA A 63 -1.93 8.84 -2.77
C ALA A 63 -1.54 9.45 -4.14
N ALA A 64 -2.00 10.67 -4.41
CA ALA A 64 -1.70 11.39 -5.64
C ALA A 64 -0.20 11.68 -5.77
N LEU A 65 0.44 12.13 -4.69
CA LEU A 65 1.88 12.39 -4.68
C LEU A 65 2.70 11.13 -4.98
N ALA A 66 2.37 10.02 -4.33
CA ALA A 66 3.11 8.77 -4.54
C ALA A 66 2.88 8.20 -5.93
N GLY A 67 1.66 8.32 -6.48
CA GLY A 67 1.37 7.98 -7.87
C GLY A 67 2.21 8.81 -8.85
N GLN A 68 2.31 10.12 -8.64
CA GLN A 68 3.15 11.00 -9.46
C GLN A 68 4.64 10.65 -9.37
N LEU A 69 5.17 10.41 -8.17
CA LEU A 69 6.57 9.97 -7.98
C LEU A 69 6.85 8.61 -8.62
N GLY A 70 5.82 7.76 -8.70
CA GLY A 70 5.85 6.45 -9.33
C GLY A 70 5.60 6.46 -10.84
N ASP A 71 5.48 7.63 -11.46
CA ASP A 71 5.10 7.79 -12.88
C ASP A 71 3.77 7.08 -13.23
N ASN A 72 2.88 6.94 -12.24
CA ASN A 72 1.62 6.18 -12.30
C ASN A 72 1.79 4.73 -12.77
N SER A 73 2.97 4.13 -12.57
CA SER A 73 3.29 2.75 -12.98
C SER A 73 2.65 1.67 -12.08
N PHE A 74 2.01 2.07 -10.97
CA PHE A 74 1.36 1.17 -10.03
C PHE A 74 0.15 1.81 -9.37
N THR A 75 -0.73 0.96 -8.84
CA THR A 75 -1.93 1.42 -8.12
C THR A 75 -1.55 2.04 -6.79
N THR A 76 -2.07 3.24 -6.52
CA THR A 76 -1.97 3.91 -5.22
C THR A 76 -3.37 4.26 -4.73
N LEU A 77 -3.72 3.83 -3.51
CA LEU A 77 -5.04 4.04 -2.93
C LEU A 77 -4.95 4.62 -1.51
N THR A 78 -6.09 5.11 -1.02
CA THR A 78 -6.30 5.28 0.42
C THR A 78 -6.80 3.98 1.03
N MET A 79 -6.59 3.79 2.33
CA MET A 79 -7.12 2.63 3.05
C MET A 79 -8.64 2.47 2.86
N ASN A 80 -9.40 3.57 2.97
CA ASN A 80 -10.85 3.54 2.81
C ASN A 80 -11.27 3.15 1.38
N SER A 81 -10.59 3.71 0.37
CA SER A 81 -10.83 3.33 -1.03
C SER A 81 -10.54 1.86 -1.29
N PHE A 82 -9.46 1.34 -0.70
CA PHE A 82 -9.09 -0.06 -0.81
C PHE A 82 -10.15 -0.97 -0.18
N ILE A 83 -10.52 -0.73 1.08
CA ILE A 83 -11.50 -1.55 1.79
C ILE A 83 -12.84 -1.58 1.06
N THR A 84 -13.38 -0.42 0.69
CA THR A 84 -14.69 -0.34 0.03
C THR A 84 -14.67 -1.04 -1.33
N SER A 85 -13.64 -0.81 -2.15
CA SER A 85 -13.55 -1.46 -3.47
C SER A 85 -13.33 -2.97 -3.36
N GLU A 86 -12.48 -3.42 -2.45
CA GLU A 86 -12.16 -4.83 -2.26
C GLU A 86 -13.36 -5.61 -1.72
N PHE A 87 -14.04 -5.05 -0.73
CA PHE A 87 -15.23 -5.66 -0.14
C PHE A 87 -16.37 -5.75 -1.16
N TYR A 88 -16.62 -4.67 -1.89
CA TYR A 88 -17.65 -4.66 -2.94
C TYR A 88 -17.34 -5.67 -4.04
N ARG A 89 -16.08 -5.74 -4.49
CA ARG A 89 -15.63 -6.72 -5.49
C ARG A 89 -15.90 -8.17 -5.08
N ARG A 90 -15.81 -8.49 -3.78
CA ARG A 90 -15.98 -9.85 -3.25
C ARG A 90 -17.43 -10.21 -2.94
N PHE A 91 -18.19 -9.26 -2.39
CA PHE A 91 -19.51 -9.54 -1.80
C PHE A 91 -20.66 -8.82 -2.51
N GLY A 92 -20.38 -7.98 -3.51
CA GLY A 92 -21.39 -7.26 -4.29
C GLY A 92 -22.14 -6.16 -3.52
N ARG A 93 -21.67 -5.80 -2.31
CA ARG A 93 -22.28 -4.78 -1.45
C ARG A 93 -21.20 -3.91 -0.81
N ASN A 94 -21.60 -2.73 -0.33
CA ASN A 94 -20.67 -1.85 0.40
C ASN A 94 -20.20 -2.51 1.69
N ALA A 95 -18.96 -2.19 2.09
CA ALA A 95 -18.43 -2.59 3.38
C ALA A 95 -19.34 -2.07 4.51
N PRO A 96 -19.66 -2.89 5.52
CA PRO A 96 -20.37 -2.48 6.72
C PRO A 96 -19.74 -1.23 7.35
N GLU A 97 -20.48 -0.13 7.34
CA GLU A 97 -20.00 1.20 7.72
C GLU A 97 -21.10 1.93 8.50
N PRO A 98 -21.27 1.66 9.80
CA PRO A 98 -22.33 2.27 10.60
C PRO A 98 -22.28 3.80 10.64
N LYS A 99 -21.10 4.39 10.41
CA LYS A 99 -20.87 5.82 10.25
C LYS A 99 -19.78 6.06 9.19
N PRO A 100 -19.79 7.21 8.50
CA PRO A 100 -18.76 7.53 7.50
C PRO A 100 -17.33 7.30 8.01
N PHE A 101 -16.58 6.46 7.29
CA PHE A 101 -15.21 6.01 7.54
C PHE A 101 -15.02 5.23 8.85
N MET A 102 -16.09 4.74 9.47
CA MET A 102 -16.07 3.84 10.62
C MET A 102 -16.63 2.49 10.21
N TYR A 103 -15.74 1.52 9.98
CA TYR A 103 -16.11 0.19 9.54
C TYR A 103 -16.53 -0.72 10.72
N ASP A 104 -17.56 -1.52 10.50
CA ASP A 104 -17.86 -2.66 11.38
C ASP A 104 -16.92 -3.81 11.01
N TRP A 105 -15.76 -3.82 11.66
CA TRP A 105 -14.74 -4.84 11.46
C TRP A 105 -15.22 -6.23 11.84
N GLN A 106 -16.12 -6.36 12.83
CA GLN A 106 -16.62 -7.67 13.22
C GLN A 106 -17.51 -8.25 12.11
N GLU A 107 -18.44 -7.46 11.57
CA GLU A 107 -19.26 -7.90 10.43
C GLU A 107 -18.39 -8.20 9.21
N ILE A 108 -17.42 -7.34 8.89
CA ILE A 108 -16.48 -7.58 7.77
C ILE A 108 -15.76 -8.91 7.97
N MET A 109 -15.12 -9.15 9.12
CA MET A 109 -14.38 -10.37 9.37
C MET A 109 -15.29 -11.62 9.31
N ASN A 110 -16.50 -11.53 9.85
CA ASN A 110 -17.48 -12.60 9.77
C ASN A 110 -17.84 -12.96 8.33
N GLU A 111 -17.94 -11.99 7.41
CA GLU A 111 -18.20 -12.26 5.98
C GLU A 111 -17.03 -12.98 5.30
N TYR A 112 -15.79 -12.57 5.59
CA TYR A 112 -14.59 -13.26 5.09
C TYR A 112 -14.49 -14.69 5.62
N GLU A 113 -14.80 -14.92 6.90
CA GLU A 113 -14.82 -16.25 7.53
C GLU A 113 -15.91 -17.15 6.93
N LYS A 114 -17.14 -16.63 6.79
CA LYS A 114 -18.27 -17.35 6.16
C LYS A 114 -17.93 -17.76 4.72
N ALA A 115 -17.29 -16.87 3.98
CA ALA A 115 -16.84 -17.12 2.61
C ALA A 115 -15.60 -18.03 2.53
N LYS A 116 -15.04 -18.46 3.68
CA LYS A 116 -13.83 -19.28 3.79
C LYS A 116 -12.64 -18.68 3.02
N ILE A 117 -12.56 -17.35 2.98
CA ILE A 117 -11.47 -16.64 2.31
C ILE A 117 -10.26 -16.70 3.23
N THR A 118 -9.23 -17.45 2.83
CA THR A 118 -7.95 -17.42 3.52
C THR A 118 -7.20 -16.13 3.15
N PRO A 119 -6.76 -15.32 4.12
CA PRO A 119 -5.89 -14.19 3.85
C PRO A 119 -4.59 -14.70 3.22
N ALA A 120 -4.36 -14.36 1.96
CA ALA A 120 -3.13 -14.70 1.24
C ALA A 120 -2.42 -13.40 0.86
N LEU A 121 -1.21 -13.20 1.36
CA LEU A 121 -0.38 -12.05 1.02
C LEU A 121 0.25 -12.13 -0.39
N GLY A 122 -0.01 -13.20 -1.15
CA GLY A 122 0.76 -13.55 -2.35
C GLY A 122 0.05 -13.46 -3.71
N LYS A 123 -1.20 -13.00 -3.77
CA LYS A 123 -1.95 -12.85 -5.04
C LYS A 123 -2.86 -11.62 -4.97
N LEU A 124 -2.31 -10.44 -5.26
CA LEU A 124 -3.08 -9.23 -5.52
C LEU A 124 -3.30 -9.07 -7.03
#